data_AF-A0A6B1XDM1-F1
#
_entry.id   AF-A0A6B1XDM1-F1
#
_cell.length_a   1.000
_cell.length_b   1.000
_cell.length_c   1.000
_cell.angle_alpha   90.00
_cell.angle_beta   90.00
_cell.angle_gamma   90.00
#
_symmetry.space_group_name_H-M   'P 1'
#
loop_
_entity.id
_entity.type
_entity.pdbx_description
1 polymer ?
#
loop_
_entity_poly.entity_id
_entity_poly.type
_entity_poly.pdbx_seq_one_letter_code
_entity_poly.pdbx_strand_id
1 'polypeptide(L)'
;MKLFGALLKRNSVLYWHSIYVRLFLLLGTTIVVLIVDHLRKLSFAVVFYGIVQQPGSFEIPIVWLFLILSPLLVVGDSINSLVKENYPLVSYVPLQIYLGTIFVVVIITTSFIWLTWFIILAGWQYFLFSLNVLIIICVTTLIYSLLQIFISPIITVFIFLGILVATIAINHFPIFSQLMYSRYGTEVWLQTSISLIILIVIILFLSKRIYKLDFLCTKH
;
A
#
# COMPACT_ATOMS: atom_id res chain seq x y z
N MET A 1 16.62 -9.53 -19.47
CA MET A 1 15.16 -9.30 -19.70
C MET A 1 14.33 -10.57 -19.75
N LYS A 2 14.71 -11.64 -20.50
CA LYS A 2 13.90 -12.88 -20.59
C LYS A 2 13.61 -13.55 -19.23
N LEU A 3 14.61 -13.66 -18.36
CA LEU A 3 14.46 -14.24 -17.01
C LEU A 3 13.49 -13.42 -16.13
N PHE A 4 13.65 -12.09 -16.11
CA PHE A 4 12.77 -11.21 -15.33
C PHE A 4 11.32 -11.29 -15.81
N GLY A 5 11.08 -11.29 -17.12
CA GLY A 5 9.73 -11.42 -17.69
C GLY A 5 9.08 -12.77 -17.35
N ALA A 6 9.84 -13.87 -17.40
CA ALA A 6 9.35 -15.19 -17.01
C ALA A 6 9.01 -15.26 -15.51
N LEU A 7 9.87 -14.71 -14.65
CA LEU A 7 9.64 -14.63 -13.21
C LEU A 7 8.46 -13.74 -12.87
N LEU A 8 8.34 -12.58 -13.52
CA LEU A 8 7.21 -11.68 -13.35
C LEU A 8 5.92 -12.41 -13.71
N LYS A 9 5.86 -13.12 -14.84
CA LYS A 9 4.68 -13.91 -15.21
C LYS A 9 4.34 -14.95 -14.15
N ARG A 10 5.32 -15.74 -13.67
CA ARG A 10 5.11 -16.75 -12.62
C ARG A 10 4.59 -16.10 -11.34
N ASN A 11 5.28 -15.06 -10.86
CA ASN A 11 4.96 -14.40 -9.60
C ASN A 11 3.60 -13.69 -9.69
N SER A 12 3.23 -13.12 -10.84
CA SER A 12 1.89 -12.57 -11.07
C SER A 12 0.80 -13.65 -10.93
N VAL A 13 0.99 -14.85 -11.49
CA VAL A 13 0.02 -15.94 -11.38
C VAL A 13 -0.13 -16.41 -9.93
N LEU A 14 0.99 -16.64 -9.25
CA LEU A 14 0.98 -17.07 -7.84
C LEU A 14 0.37 -16.00 -6.94
N TYR A 15 0.78 -14.75 -7.11
CA TYR A 15 0.23 -13.60 -6.39
C TYR A 15 -1.28 -13.47 -6.61
N TRP A 16 -1.74 -13.54 -7.87
CA TRP A 16 -3.15 -13.47 -8.21
C TRP A 16 -3.97 -14.57 -7.51
N HIS A 17 -3.45 -15.80 -7.52
CA HIS A 17 -4.10 -16.92 -6.82
C HIS A 17 -4.23 -16.67 -5.31
N SER A 18 -3.28 -15.95 -4.71
CA SER A 18 -3.33 -15.57 -3.29
C SER A 18 -4.26 -14.39 -2.99
N ILE A 19 -4.53 -13.50 -3.95
CA ILE A 19 -5.26 -12.25 -3.66
C ILE A 19 -6.65 -12.14 -4.29
N TYR A 20 -6.99 -12.94 -5.30
CA TYR A 20 -8.20 -12.70 -6.13
C TYR A 20 -9.48 -12.57 -5.30
N VAL A 21 -9.71 -13.48 -4.33
CA VAL A 21 -10.91 -13.42 -3.48
C VAL A 21 -10.96 -12.12 -2.68
N ARG A 22 -9.86 -11.77 -2.00
CA ARG A 22 -9.76 -10.54 -1.21
C ARG A 22 -9.90 -9.29 -2.07
N LEU A 23 -9.27 -9.29 -3.24
CA LEU A 23 -9.40 -8.21 -4.21
C LEU A 23 -10.85 -8.04 -4.65
N PHE A 24 -11.54 -9.10 -5.07
CA PHE A 24 -12.93 -8.99 -5.51
C PHE A 24 -13.86 -8.50 -4.40
N LEU A 25 -13.72 -9.02 -3.17
CA LEU A 25 -14.53 -8.58 -2.04
C LEU A 25 -14.26 -7.11 -1.67
N LEU A 26 -12.99 -6.74 -1.49
CA LEU A 26 -12.62 -5.38 -1.07
C LEU A 26 -12.84 -4.35 -2.18
N LEU A 27 -12.50 -4.67 -3.43
CA LEU A 27 -12.79 -3.80 -4.56
C LEU A 27 -14.29 -3.66 -4.78
N GLY A 28 -15.06 -4.76 -4.68
CA GLY A 28 -16.53 -4.73 -4.80
C GLY A 28 -17.18 -3.82 -3.76
N THR A 29 -16.83 -4.00 -2.49
CA THR A 29 -17.31 -3.11 -1.41
C THR A 29 -16.88 -1.66 -1.61
N THR A 30 -15.63 -1.42 -2.02
CA THR A 30 -15.13 -0.08 -2.31
C THR A 30 -15.90 0.57 -3.46
N ILE A 31 -16.13 -0.15 -4.56
CA ILE A 31 -16.91 0.35 -5.70
C ILE A 31 -18.31 0.73 -5.26
N VAL A 32 -19.00 -0.09 -4.46
CA VAL A 32 -20.35 0.23 -3.97
C VAL A 32 -20.34 1.51 -3.15
N VAL A 33 -19.41 1.66 -2.20
CA VAL A 33 -19.28 2.88 -1.38
C VAL A 33 -19.05 4.10 -2.27
N LEU A 34 -18.11 4.01 -3.21
CA LEU A 34 -17.76 5.11 -4.08
C LEU A 34 -18.87 5.49 -5.07
N ILE A 35 -19.64 4.52 -5.58
CA ILE A 35 -20.80 4.80 -6.43
C ILE A 35 -21.88 5.52 -5.62
N VAL A 36 -22.17 5.07 -4.39
CA VAL A 36 -23.15 5.74 -3.52
C VAL A 36 -22.73 7.18 -3.24
N ASP A 37 -21.45 7.40 -2.94
CA ASP A 37 -20.90 8.75 -2.71
C ASP A 37 -20.95 9.61 -3.97
N HIS A 38 -20.64 9.04 -5.13
CA HIS A 38 -20.74 9.74 -6.42
C HIS A 38 -22.20 10.12 -6.75
N LEU A 39 -23.17 9.24 -6.51
CA LEU A 39 -24.59 9.52 -6.69
C LEU A 39 -25.10 10.63 -5.74
N ARG A 40 -24.48 10.74 -4.55
CA ARG A 40 -24.68 11.87 -3.62
C ARG A 40 -23.95 13.15 -4.03
N LYS A 41 -23.30 13.15 -5.19
CA LYS A 41 -22.48 14.25 -5.73
C LYS A 41 -21.31 14.63 -4.82
N LEU A 42 -20.80 13.68 -4.03
CA LEU A 42 -19.58 13.89 -3.25
C LEU A 42 -18.38 13.81 -4.19
N SER A 43 -17.50 14.81 -4.11
CA SER A 43 -16.28 14.86 -4.93
C SER A 43 -15.16 14.03 -4.28
N PHE A 44 -14.11 13.73 -5.06
CA PHE A 44 -12.90 13.03 -4.58
C PHE A 44 -12.33 13.68 -3.30
N ALA A 45 -12.27 15.01 -3.25
CA ALA A 45 -11.79 15.75 -2.08
C ALA A 45 -12.68 15.59 -0.84
N VAL A 46 -13.98 15.34 -1.01
CA VAL A 46 -14.90 15.12 0.11
C VAL A 46 -14.72 13.71 0.66
N VAL A 47 -14.62 12.71 -0.21
CA VAL A 47 -14.40 11.31 0.19
C VAL A 47 -13.04 11.16 0.89
N PHE A 48 -12.01 11.82 0.37
CA PHE A 48 -10.67 11.84 0.95
C PHE A 48 -10.43 13.04 1.87
N TYR A 49 -11.48 13.75 2.31
CA TYR A 49 -11.32 14.93 3.16
C TYR A 49 -10.56 14.58 4.45
N GLY A 50 -10.84 13.41 5.01
CA GLY A 50 -10.29 12.99 6.29
C GLY A 50 -10.87 13.83 7.43
N ILE A 51 -10.04 14.25 8.37
CA ILE A 51 -10.47 15.08 9.50
C ILE A 51 -9.35 15.95 10.05
N VAL A 52 -9.69 17.12 10.62
CA VAL A 52 -8.80 17.87 11.53
C VAL A 52 -9.43 17.80 12.93
N GLN A 53 -8.77 17.12 13.86
CA GLN A 53 -9.27 16.95 15.22
C GLN A 53 -9.30 18.29 15.94
N GLN A 54 -10.40 18.58 16.63
CA GLN A 54 -10.52 19.74 17.50
C GLN A 54 -10.28 19.32 18.96
N PRO A 55 -9.73 20.20 19.81
CA PRO A 55 -9.59 19.89 21.22
C PRO A 55 -10.96 19.56 21.84
N GLY A 56 -11.08 18.39 22.48
CA GLY A 56 -12.30 17.95 23.17
C GLY A 56 -13.31 17.16 22.33
N SER A 57 -13.07 16.97 21.02
CA SER A 57 -13.85 16.04 20.19
C SER A 57 -12.93 15.02 19.50
N PHE A 58 -13.45 13.82 19.27
CA PHE A 58 -12.74 12.79 18.52
C PHE A 58 -13.69 12.12 17.55
N GLU A 59 -13.37 12.25 16.28
CA GLU A 59 -14.15 11.69 15.18
C GLU A 59 -13.23 10.84 14.28
N ILE A 60 -13.76 9.72 13.79
CA ILE A 60 -13.01 8.78 12.95
C ILE A 60 -13.58 8.85 11.53
N PRO A 61 -12.80 9.26 10.52
CA PRO A 61 -13.23 9.23 9.13
C PRO A 61 -13.17 7.79 8.61
N ILE A 62 -14.20 6.99 8.90
CA ILE A 62 -14.25 5.54 8.63
C ILE A 62 -14.08 5.24 7.13
N VAL A 63 -14.73 6.01 6.25
CA VAL A 63 -14.62 5.81 4.79
C VAL A 63 -13.18 6.00 4.33
N TRP A 64 -12.53 7.08 4.76
CA TRP A 64 -11.12 7.32 4.47
C TRP A 64 -10.24 6.20 5.01
N LEU A 65 -10.44 5.79 6.27
CA LEU A 65 -9.64 4.73 6.89
C LEU A 65 -9.77 3.42 6.13
N PHE A 66 -11.00 3.05 5.74
CA PHE A 66 -11.27 1.86 4.94
C PHE A 66 -10.57 1.92 3.57
N LEU A 67 -10.70 3.05 2.86
CA LEU A 67 -10.06 3.22 1.56
C LEU A 67 -8.54 3.08 1.65
N ILE A 68 -7.89 3.80 2.58
CA ILE A 68 -6.43 3.78 2.75
C ILE A 68 -5.93 2.40 3.22
N LEU A 69 -6.71 1.68 4.04
CA LEU A 69 -6.36 0.36 4.54
C LEU A 69 -6.58 -0.74 3.49
N SER A 70 -7.52 -0.56 2.56
CA SER A 70 -7.93 -1.61 1.62
C SER A 70 -6.79 -2.20 0.76
N PRO A 71 -5.80 -1.45 0.24
CA PRO A 71 -4.71 -2.03 -0.53
C PRO A 71 -3.85 -2.97 0.32
N LEU A 72 -3.63 -2.63 1.59
CA LEU A 72 -2.89 -3.48 2.53
C LEU A 72 -3.63 -4.80 2.79
N LEU A 73 -4.96 -4.73 2.94
CA LEU A 73 -5.80 -5.90 3.14
C LEU A 73 -5.90 -6.79 1.89
N VAL A 74 -5.88 -6.20 0.69
CA VAL A 74 -5.85 -6.95 -0.57
C VAL A 74 -4.53 -7.72 -0.70
N VAL A 75 -3.39 -7.05 -0.46
CA VAL A 75 -2.08 -7.73 -0.48
C VAL A 75 -2.07 -8.85 0.56
N GLY A 76 -2.59 -8.59 1.76
CA GLY A 76 -2.72 -9.60 2.80
C GLY A 76 -1.39 -10.32 3.04
N ASP A 77 -1.41 -11.63 3.19
CA ASP A 77 -0.25 -12.50 3.41
C ASP A 77 0.42 -13.03 2.13
N SER A 78 0.03 -12.53 0.95
CA SER A 78 0.50 -13.04 -0.34
C SER A 78 2.03 -12.99 -0.47
N ILE A 79 2.66 -11.95 0.08
CA ILE A 79 4.11 -11.73 -0.01
C ILE A 79 4.86 -12.69 0.89
N ASN A 80 4.33 -12.97 2.08
CA ASN A 80 4.89 -13.97 2.98
C ASN A 80 4.89 -15.34 2.30
N SER A 81 3.77 -15.74 1.66
CA SER A 81 3.67 -16.98 0.90
C SER A 81 4.63 -17.00 -0.31
N LEU A 82 4.74 -15.91 -1.06
CA LEU A 82 5.62 -15.80 -2.22
C LEU A 82 7.11 -15.91 -1.86
N VAL A 83 7.52 -15.35 -0.72
CA VAL A 83 8.93 -15.32 -0.32
C VAL A 83 9.33 -16.52 0.54
N LYS A 84 8.48 -16.98 1.47
CA LYS A 84 8.84 -18.09 2.36
C LYS A 84 8.58 -19.46 1.76
N GLU A 85 7.52 -19.61 0.98
CA GLU A 85 7.12 -20.92 0.43
C GLU A 85 7.56 -21.07 -1.03
N ASN A 86 7.41 -20.02 -1.85
CA ASN A 86 7.58 -20.14 -3.30
C ASN A 86 8.96 -19.74 -3.83
N TYR A 87 9.74 -18.95 -3.09
CA TYR A 87 11.11 -18.58 -3.48
C TYR A 87 12.10 -19.76 -3.37
N PRO A 88 12.06 -20.64 -2.34
CA PRO A 88 12.95 -21.81 -2.27
C PRO A 88 12.87 -22.71 -3.51
N LEU A 89 11.71 -22.76 -4.18
CA LEU A 89 11.49 -23.52 -5.42
C LEU A 89 12.22 -22.94 -6.64
N VAL A 90 12.73 -21.71 -6.53
CA VAL A 90 13.51 -21.00 -7.56
C VAL A 90 14.80 -20.41 -6.94
N SER A 91 15.41 -21.13 -6.01
CA SER A 91 16.62 -20.72 -5.26
C SER A 91 17.85 -20.42 -6.14
N TYR A 92 17.83 -20.83 -7.41
CA TYR A 92 18.86 -20.49 -8.40
C TYR A 92 18.77 -19.03 -8.89
N VAL A 93 17.69 -18.31 -8.60
CA VAL A 93 17.50 -16.91 -8.98
C VAL A 93 17.93 -16.01 -7.83
N PRO A 94 18.71 -14.94 -8.09
CA PRO A 94 19.03 -13.95 -7.06
C PRO A 94 17.76 -13.36 -6.44
N LEU A 95 17.70 -13.34 -5.10
CA LEU A 95 16.59 -12.77 -4.33
C LEU A 95 16.25 -11.34 -4.77
N GLN A 96 17.24 -10.58 -5.23
CA GLN A 96 17.06 -9.21 -5.74
C GLN A 96 16.12 -9.13 -6.93
N ILE A 97 16.33 -10.03 -7.88
CA ILE A 97 15.51 -10.10 -9.09
C ILE A 97 14.11 -10.57 -8.70
N TYR A 98 14.03 -11.53 -7.77
CA TYR A 98 12.76 -12.06 -7.28
C TYR A 98 11.92 -11.00 -6.55
N LEU A 99 12.49 -10.31 -5.54
CA LEU A 99 11.82 -9.22 -4.83
C LEU A 99 11.45 -8.07 -5.77
N GLY A 100 12.29 -7.76 -6.75
CA GLY A 100 11.98 -6.76 -7.79
C GLY A 100 10.70 -7.10 -8.56
N THR A 101 10.51 -8.37 -8.95
CA THR A 101 9.25 -8.78 -9.61
C THR A 101 8.05 -8.69 -8.68
N ILE A 102 8.20 -9.03 -7.40
CA ILE A 102 7.13 -8.90 -6.40
C ILE A 102 6.72 -7.44 -6.23
N PHE A 103 7.69 -6.52 -6.11
CA PHE A 103 7.41 -5.09 -5.99
C PHE A 103 6.62 -4.55 -7.18
N VAL A 104 6.97 -4.97 -8.40
CA VAL A 104 6.22 -4.59 -9.61
C VAL A 104 4.76 -5.03 -9.50
N VAL A 105 4.50 -6.29 -9.12
CA VAL A 105 3.12 -6.81 -9.00
C VAL A 105 2.33 -6.08 -7.91
N VAL A 106 2.95 -5.79 -6.75
CA VAL A 106 2.32 -5.03 -5.67
C VAL A 106 1.98 -3.60 -6.09
N ILE A 107 2.90 -2.92 -6.77
CA ILE A 107 2.68 -1.56 -7.30
C ILE A 107 1.54 -1.57 -8.31
N ILE A 108 1.53 -2.51 -9.26
CA ILE A 108 0.46 -2.63 -10.26
C ILE A 108 -0.90 -2.83 -9.57
N THR A 109 -0.98 -3.73 -8.59
CA THR A 109 -2.22 -4.01 -7.86
C THR A 109 -2.72 -2.79 -7.10
N THR A 110 -1.82 -2.12 -6.37
CA THR A 110 -2.14 -0.92 -5.60
C THR A 110 -2.59 0.22 -6.51
N SER A 111 -1.91 0.39 -7.65
CA SER A 111 -2.24 1.41 -8.65
C SER A 111 -3.58 1.13 -9.33
N PHE A 112 -3.91 -0.14 -9.57
CA PHE A 112 -5.21 -0.53 -10.08
C PHE A 112 -6.34 -0.18 -9.11
N ILE A 113 -6.18 -0.49 -7.82
CA ILE A 113 -7.15 -0.10 -6.77
C ILE A 113 -7.32 1.42 -6.75
N TRP A 114 -6.24 2.18 -6.67
CA TRP A 114 -6.29 3.65 -6.72
C TRP A 114 -6.97 4.19 -7.99
N LEU A 115 -6.69 3.59 -9.16
CA LEU A 115 -7.27 3.99 -10.43
C LEU A 115 -8.79 3.83 -10.40
N THR A 116 -9.32 2.78 -9.76
CA THR A 116 -10.77 2.64 -9.59
C THR A 116 -11.37 3.80 -8.80
N TRP A 117 -10.70 4.26 -7.74
CA TRP A 117 -11.15 5.40 -6.96
C TRP A 117 -11.14 6.69 -7.77
N PHE A 118 -10.05 6.92 -8.49
CA PHE A 118 -9.86 8.12 -9.29
C PHE A 118 -10.90 8.24 -10.41
N ILE A 119 -11.21 7.14 -11.09
CA ILE A 119 -12.19 7.09 -12.19
C ILE A 119 -13.61 7.30 -11.65
N ILE A 120 -14.03 6.55 -10.62
CA ILE A 120 -15.41 6.58 -10.12
C ILE A 120 -15.76 7.96 -9.55
N LEU A 121 -14.84 8.58 -8.81
CA LEU A 121 -15.06 9.90 -8.20
C LEU A 121 -14.73 11.08 -9.13
N ALA A 122 -14.42 10.82 -10.41
CA ALA A 122 -14.03 11.84 -11.39
C ALA A 122 -12.94 12.80 -10.88
N GLY A 123 -11.87 12.26 -10.31
CA GLY A 123 -10.86 13.00 -9.53
C GLY A 123 -9.97 14.00 -10.28
N TRP A 124 -10.27 14.34 -11.53
CA TRP A 124 -9.44 15.18 -12.40
C TRP A 124 -9.08 16.54 -11.80
N GLN A 125 -10.01 17.17 -11.10
CA GLN A 125 -9.77 18.46 -10.42
C GLN A 125 -8.78 18.35 -9.25
N TYR A 126 -8.55 17.14 -8.73
CA TYR A 126 -7.69 16.85 -7.59
C TYR A 126 -6.51 15.94 -7.98
N PHE A 127 -6.08 15.98 -9.23
CA PHE A 127 -5.07 15.07 -9.79
C PHE A 127 -3.77 15.02 -8.97
N LEU A 128 -3.20 16.19 -8.60
CA LEU A 128 -1.94 16.25 -7.84
C LEU A 128 -2.07 15.60 -6.45
N PHE A 129 -3.18 15.87 -5.76
CA PHE A 129 -3.46 15.24 -4.47
C PHE A 129 -3.65 13.73 -4.63
N SER A 130 -4.43 13.31 -5.62
CA SER A 130 -4.65 11.88 -5.92
C SER A 130 -3.34 11.15 -6.25
N LEU A 131 -2.44 11.78 -7.00
CA LEU A 131 -1.13 11.22 -7.32
C LEU A 131 -0.24 11.11 -6.07
N ASN A 132 -0.30 12.08 -5.15
CA ASN A 132 0.39 11.95 -3.86
C ASN A 132 -0.16 10.77 -3.05
N VAL A 133 -1.49 10.62 -2.99
CA VAL A 133 -2.14 9.47 -2.37
C VAL A 133 -1.63 8.15 -2.98
N LEU A 134 -1.56 8.04 -4.31
CA LEU A 134 -1.02 6.87 -4.99
C LEU A 134 0.41 6.55 -4.55
N ILE A 135 1.30 7.55 -4.54
CA ILE A 135 2.72 7.36 -4.18
C ILE A 135 2.83 6.87 -2.74
N ILE A 136 2.17 7.56 -1.79
CA ILE A 136 2.24 7.20 -0.37
C ILE A 136 1.69 5.79 -0.16
N ILE A 137 0.55 5.44 -0.77
CA ILE A 137 -0.03 4.10 -0.62
C ILE A 137 0.88 3.05 -1.24
N CYS A 138 1.43 3.25 -2.45
CA CYS A 138 2.36 2.30 -3.07
C CYS A 138 3.56 2.02 -2.17
N VAL A 139 4.20 3.07 -1.64
CA VAL A 139 5.35 2.95 -0.75
C VAL A 139 4.97 2.25 0.56
N THR A 140 3.84 2.63 1.14
CA THR A 140 3.30 2.03 2.38
C THR A 140 3.02 0.54 2.20
N THR A 141 2.37 0.15 1.09
CA THR A 141 2.07 -1.25 0.76
C THR A 141 3.35 -2.06 0.54
N LEU A 142 4.41 -1.47 -0.03
CA LEU A 142 5.71 -2.14 -0.15
C LEU A 142 6.39 -2.36 1.21
N ILE A 143 6.36 -1.37 2.11
CA ILE A 143 6.91 -1.53 3.47
C ILE A 143 6.12 -2.59 4.22
N TYR A 144 4.79 -2.57 4.12
CA TYR A 144 3.92 -3.61 4.67
C TYR A 144 4.32 -4.99 4.15
N SER A 145 4.42 -5.14 2.82
CA SER A 145 4.82 -6.38 2.14
C SER A 145 6.15 -6.92 2.66
N LEU A 146 7.14 -6.05 2.87
CA LEU A 146 8.46 -6.44 3.37
C LEU A 146 8.43 -6.81 4.85
N LEU A 147 7.70 -6.06 5.69
CA LEU A 147 7.62 -6.32 7.13
C LEU A 147 6.99 -7.68 7.43
N GLN A 148 6.04 -8.13 6.61
CA GLN A 148 5.41 -9.45 6.75
C GLN A 148 6.36 -10.64 6.55
N ILE A 149 7.52 -10.42 5.93
CA ILE A 149 8.53 -11.46 5.80
C ILE A 149 9.18 -11.71 7.16
N PHE A 150 9.27 -10.69 8.01
CA PHE A 150 9.88 -10.78 9.34
C PHE A 150 8.88 -11.09 10.45
N ILE A 151 7.64 -10.58 10.35
CA ILE A 151 6.62 -10.65 11.39
C ILE A 151 5.33 -11.26 10.81
N SER A 152 4.47 -11.85 11.65
CA SER A 152 3.16 -12.39 11.22
C SER A 152 2.32 -11.34 10.48
N PRO A 153 1.65 -11.69 9.36
CA PRO A 153 0.81 -10.77 8.59
C PRO A 153 -0.24 -10.03 9.42
N ILE A 154 -0.84 -10.72 10.41
CA ILE A 154 -1.85 -10.14 11.29
C ILE A 154 -1.26 -9.02 12.15
N ILE A 155 -0.08 -9.24 12.72
CA ILE A 155 0.62 -8.24 13.53
C ILE A 155 0.99 -7.04 12.65
N THR A 156 1.46 -7.28 11.43
CA THR A 156 1.76 -6.20 10.49
C THR A 156 0.52 -5.35 10.19
N VAL A 157 -0.64 -5.96 9.96
CA VAL A 157 -1.90 -5.22 9.77
C VAL A 157 -2.21 -4.34 10.98
N PHE A 158 -2.12 -4.88 12.20
CA PHE A 158 -2.39 -4.10 13.41
C PHE A 158 -1.42 -2.92 13.60
N ILE A 159 -0.15 -3.08 13.23
CA ILE A 159 0.83 -1.99 13.25
C ILE A 159 0.38 -0.86 12.31
N PHE A 160 0.05 -1.18 11.06
CA PHE A 160 -0.39 -0.16 10.11
C PHE A 160 -1.74 0.46 10.47
N LEU A 161 -2.68 -0.33 11.00
CA LEU A 161 -3.93 0.20 11.54
C LEU A 161 -3.66 1.19 12.69
N GLY A 162 -2.77 0.84 13.61
CA GLY A 162 -2.35 1.73 14.70
C GLY A 162 -1.72 3.03 14.19
N ILE A 163 -0.87 2.95 13.15
CA ILE A 163 -0.28 4.14 12.50
C ILE A 163 -1.37 5.01 11.84
N LEU A 164 -2.35 4.42 11.16
CA LEU A 164 -3.46 5.18 10.54
C LEU A 164 -4.38 5.81 11.60
N VAL A 165 -4.66 5.12 12.70
CA VAL A 165 -5.42 5.68 13.83
C VAL A 165 -4.65 6.80 14.52
N ALA A 166 -3.33 6.64 14.72
CA ALA A 166 -2.48 7.72 15.23
C ALA A 166 -2.44 8.92 14.28
N THR A 167 -2.48 8.68 12.96
CA THR A 167 -2.60 9.73 11.95
C THR A 167 -3.92 10.48 12.11
N ILE A 168 -5.03 9.78 12.35
CA ILE A 168 -6.33 10.41 12.61
C ILE A 168 -6.25 11.29 13.86
N ALA A 169 -5.64 10.79 14.94
CA ALA A 169 -5.55 11.48 16.23
C ALA A 169 -4.61 12.69 16.23
N ILE A 170 -3.51 12.65 15.46
CA ILE A 170 -2.47 13.68 15.46
C ILE A 170 -2.56 14.49 14.16
N ASN A 171 -3.01 15.74 14.25
CA ASN A 171 -3.25 16.61 13.09
C ASN A 171 -2.03 16.78 12.17
N HIS A 172 -0.82 16.79 12.73
CA HIS A 172 0.43 16.93 11.98
C HIS A 172 1.26 15.64 11.98
N PHE A 173 0.61 14.48 11.92
CA PHE A 173 1.33 13.21 11.83
C PHE A 173 2.18 13.15 10.54
N PRO A 174 3.48 12.80 10.63
CA PRO A 174 4.34 12.77 9.47
C PRO A 174 3.82 11.85 8.37
N ILE A 175 4.00 12.24 7.11
CA ILE A 175 3.68 11.46 5.90
C ILE A 175 2.18 11.23 5.70
N PHE A 176 1.55 10.46 6.59
CA PHE A 176 0.19 9.96 6.42
C PHE A 176 -0.87 11.05 6.58
N SER A 177 -0.58 12.19 7.22
CA SER A 177 -1.52 13.32 7.23
C SER A 177 -1.82 13.83 5.82
N GLN A 178 -0.89 13.66 4.87
CA GLN A 178 -1.07 14.09 3.48
C GLN A 178 -1.98 13.18 2.67
N LEU A 179 -2.40 12.04 3.23
CA LEU A 179 -3.47 11.23 2.65
C LEU A 179 -4.85 11.83 2.91
N MET A 180 -4.96 12.84 3.79
CA MET A 180 -6.21 13.59 4.04
C MET A 180 -6.16 14.93 3.32
N TYR A 181 -7.17 15.21 2.50
CA TYR A 181 -7.26 16.45 1.74
C TYR A 181 -7.37 17.68 2.66
N SER A 182 -8.05 17.57 3.81
CA SER A 182 -8.15 18.64 4.81
C SER A 182 -6.80 19.10 5.39
N ARG A 183 -5.78 18.24 5.31
CA ARG A 183 -4.42 18.50 5.80
C ARG A 183 -3.41 18.66 4.66
N TYR A 184 -3.89 18.65 3.41
CA TYR A 184 -3.07 18.78 2.23
C TYR A 184 -2.82 20.27 1.91
N GLY A 185 -1.66 20.78 2.33
CA GLY A 185 -1.22 22.15 2.04
C GLY A 185 -0.25 22.22 0.86
N THR A 186 -0.40 23.25 0.02
CA THR A 186 0.46 23.54 -1.15
C THR A 186 1.93 23.78 -0.80
N GLU A 187 2.26 24.14 0.45
CA GLU A 187 3.64 24.42 0.90
C GLU A 187 4.40 23.23 1.52
N VAL A 188 3.83 22.02 1.48
CA VAL A 188 4.36 20.86 2.24
C VAL A 188 5.23 19.91 1.38
N TRP A 189 5.48 20.25 0.11
CA TRP A 189 6.24 19.41 -0.84
C TRP A 189 7.62 18.97 -0.33
N LEU A 190 8.33 19.85 0.39
CA LEU A 190 9.65 19.54 0.94
C LEU A 190 9.57 18.51 2.07
N GLN A 191 8.58 18.63 2.96
CA GLN A 191 8.33 17.64 4.01
C GLN A 191 7.85 16.31 3.42
N THR A 192 7.00 16.33 2.37
CA THR A 192 6.60 15.12 1.62
C THR A 192 7.82 14.44 1.02
N SER A 193 8.71 15.19 0.39
CA SER A 193 9.89 14.65 -0.30
C SER A 193 10.86 14.01 0.69
N ILE A 194 11.14 14.67 1.81
CA ILE A 194 11.97 14.12 2.90
C ILE A 194 11.33 12.84 3.46
N SER A 195 10.02 12.86 3.66
CA SER A 195 9.25 11.72 4.15
C SER A 195 9.32 10.52 3.21
N LEU A 196 9.15 10.74 1.90
CA LEU A 196 9.28 9.70 0.89
C LEU A 196 10.71 9.14 0.83
N ILE A 197 11.73 9.99 0.96
CA ILE A 197 13.13 9.54 1.06
C ILE A 197 13.33 8.62 2.26
N ILE A 198 12.80 8.98 3.44
CA ILE A 198 12.88 8.14 4.64
C ILE A 198 12.21 6.78 4.38
N LEU A 199 11.03 6.76 3.76
CA LEU A 199 10.34 5.51 3.44
C LEU A 199 11.12 4.66 2.43
N ILE A 200 11.73 5.27 1.42
CA ILE A 200 12.61 4.57 0.47
C ILE A 200 13.81 3.96 1.21
N VAL A 201 14.43 4.70 2.14
CA VAL A 201 15.52 4.18 2.98
C VAL A 201 15.05 2.98 3.79
N ILE A 202 13.84 3.00 4.35
CA ILE A 202 13.25 1.87 5.08
C ILE A 202 13.07 0.66 4.14
N ILE A 203 12.54 0.85 2.93
CA ILE A 203 12.40 -0.22 1.93
C ILE A 203 13.77 -0.84 1.60
N LEU A 204 14.78 -0.01 1.35
CA LEU A 204 16.13 -0.46 1.04
C LEU A 204 16.77 -1.20 2.22
N PHE A 205 16.57 -0.70 3.44
CA PHE A 205 17.07 -1.34 4.66
C PHE A 205 16.41 -2.70 4.90
N LEU A 206 15.09 -2.79 4.81
CA LEU A 206 14.35 -4.04 4.96
C LEU A 206 14.76 -5.05 3.89
N SER A 207 14.84 -4.62 2.63
CA SER A 207 15.31 -5.47 1.52
C SER A 207 16.73 -6.00 1.79
N LYS A 208 17.64 -5.14 2.27
CA LYS A 208 19.00 -5.54 2.66
C LYS A 208 19.03 -6.55 3.80
N ARG A 209 18.10 -6.45 4.76
CA ARG A 209 17.96 -7.43 5.86
C ARG A 209 17.48 -8.77 5.34
N ILE A 210 16.56 -8.81 4.37
CA ILE A 210 16.13 -10.07 3.73
C ILE A 210 17.31 -10.73 3.01
N TYR A 211 18.15 -9.98 2.29
CA TYR A 211 19.36 -10.56 1.66
C TYR A 211 20.36 -11.14 2.67
N LYS A 212 20.38 -10.65 3.92
CA LYS A 212 21.22 -11.26 4.96
C LYS A 212 20.60 -12.53 5.55
N LEU A 213 19.28 -12.70 5.40
CA LEU A 213 18.56 -13.92 5.75
C LEU A 213 18.54 -14.93 4.59
N ASP A 214 19.13 -14.58 3.43
CA ASP A 214 19.14 -15.45 2.25
C ASP A 214 19.67 -16.81 2.68
N PHE A 215 18.77 -17.78 2.63
CA PHE A 215 18.96 -19.11 3.14
C PHE A 215 20.21 -19.64 2.47
N LEU A 216 21.22 -19.92 3.28
CA LEU A 216 22.38 -20.72 2.87
C LEU A 216 21.83 -21.89 2.07
N CYS A 217 22.02 -21.84 0.76
CA CYS A 217 21.97 -23.01 -0.06
C CYS A 217 23.05 -23.90 0.56
N THR A 218 22.62 -24.87 1.36
CA THR A 218 23.46 -25.94 1.85
C THR A 218 24.12 -26.52 0.61
N LYS A 219 25.41 -26.22 0.46
CA LYS A 219 26.27 -26.95 -0.45
C LYS A 219 26.20 -28.41 -0.01
N HIS A 220 25.41 -29.20 -0.71
CA HIS A 220 25.56 -30.65 -0.78
C HIS A 220 25.78 -31.02 -2.24
#